data_AF-A0A821GTS4-F1
#
_entry.id   AF-A0A821GTS4-F1
#
_cell.length_a   1.000
_cell.length_b   1.000
_cell.length_c   1.000
_cell.angle_alpha   90.00
_cell.angle_beta   90.00
_cell.angle_gamma   90.00
#
_symmetry.space_group_name_H-M   'P 1'
#
loop_
_entity.id
_entity.type
_entity.pdbx_description
1 polymer ?
#
loop_
_entity_poly.entity_id
_entity_poly.type
_entity_poly.pdbx_seq_one_letter_code
_entity_poly.pdbx_strand_id
1 'polypeptide(L)' 'MFICGGTLIDRQHVITSAHCIAKPVNKTSDLFVRVGAQNMVREGYYAGKNYRISKKFIHENYSIPEYG' A
#
# COMPACT_ATOMS: atom_id res chain seq x y z
N MET A 1 -0.25 10.53 -6.52
CA MET A 1 0.92 9.71 -6.89
C MET A 1 0.87 8.43 -6.08
N PHE A 2 1.06 7.26 -6.71
CA PHE A 2 1.22 6.00 -5.98
C PHE A 2 2.69 5.87 -5.56
N ILE A 3 2.91 5.59 -4.29
CA ILE A 3 4.24 5.60 -3.68
C ILE A 3 4.93 4.24 -3.88
N CYS A 4 4.15 3.15 -3.85
CA CYS A 4 4.62 1.78 -3.97
C CYS A 4 3.57 0.86 -4.61
N GLY A 5 4.02 -0.34 -5.00
CA GLY A 5 3.16 -1.47 -5.37
C GLY A 5 2.92 -2.45 -4.21
N GLY A 6 2.12 -3.48 -4.48
CA GLY A 6 1.82 -4.56 -3.55
C GLY A 6 1.02 -5.66 -4.24
N THR A 7 0.89 -6.81 -3.57
CA THR A 7 0.16 -7.97 -4.09
C THR A 7 -0.96 -8.36 -3.15
N LEU A 8 -2.15 -8.58 -3.70
CA LEU A 8 -3.28 -9.11 -2.97
C LEU A 8 -3.03 -10.60 -2.69
N ILE A 9 -2.96 -11.01 -1.42
CA ILE A 9 -2.72 -12.40 -1.03
C ILE A 9 -4.02 -13.12 -0.62
N ASP A 10 -5.04 -12.36 -0.22
CA ASP A 10 -6.40 -12.83 -0.02
C ASP A 10 -7.39 -11.65 -0.15
N ARG A 11 -8.67 -11.84 0.20
CA ARG A 11 -9.71 -10.82 0.01
C ARG A 11 -9.52 -9.54 0.84
N GLN A 12 -8.66 -9.54 1.85
CA GLN A 12 -8.53 -8.45 2.83
C GLN A 12 -7.06 -8.05 3.09
N HIS A 13 -6.09 -8.87 2.69
CA HIS A 13 -4.68 -8.63 2.96
C HIS A 13 -3.88 -8.37 1.68
N VAL A 14 -3.03 -7.35 1.74
CA VAL A 14 -2.06 -6.99 0.71
C VAL A 14 -0.67 -7.09 1.31
N ILE A 15 0.22 -7.83 0.65
CA ILE A 15 1.64 -7.86 0.98
C ILE A 15 2.38 -6.77 0.19
N THR A 16 3.28 -6.06 0.85
CA THR A 16 4.15 -5.04 0.26
C THR A 16 5.48 -4.98 1.00
N SER A 17 6.41 -4.17 0.53
CA SER A 17 7.68 -3.95 1.21
C SER A 17 7.50 -3.12 2.48
N ALA A 18 8.23 -3.47 3.54
CA ALA A 18 8.20 -2.74 4.80
C ALA A 18 8.62 -1.27 4.63
N HIS A 19 9.58 -0.94 3.75
CA HIS A 19 10.00 0.46 3.53
C HIS A 19 8.87 1.35 3.00
N CYS A 20 7.89 0.77 2.29
CA CYS A 20 6.73 1.51 1.76
C CYS A 20 5.77 1.98 2.85
N ILE A 21 5.74 1.27 3.98
CA ILE A 21 4.75 1.49 5.06
C ILE A 21 5.39 1.86 6.40
N ALA A 22 6.71 1.80 6.52
CA ALA A 22 7.44 2.13 7.75
C ALA A 22 7.62 3.64 7.95
N LYS A 23 8.14 4.37 6.94
CA LYS A 23 8.35 5.82 6.96
C LYS A 23 8.24 6.36 5.54
N PRO A 24 7.03 6.74 5.12
CA PRO A 24 6.58 8.11 5.35
C PRO A 24 5.20 8.23 6.01
N VAL A 25 4.55 7.12 6.34
CA VAL A 25 3.13 7.13 6.76
C VAL A 25 2.97 6.67 8.20
N ASN A 26 2.90 7.62 9.12
CA ASN A 26 2.74 7.37 10.55
C ASN A 26 1.35 6.85 10.91
N LYS A 27 0.30 7.26 10.18
CA LYS A 27 -1.08 6.85 10.44
C LYS A 27 -1.63 5.95 9.34
N THR A 28 -2.28 4.86 9.72
CA THR A 28 -2.96 3.96 8.76
C THR A 28 -4.08 4.66 7.98
N SER A 29 -4.66 5.72 8.54
CA SER A 29 -5.69 6.57 7.90
C SER A 29 -5.24 7.22 6.61
N ASP A 30 -3.92 7.42 6.45
CA ASP A 30 -3.35 8.13 5.30
C ASP A 30 -2.97 7.14 4.18
N LEU A 31 -3.15 5.85 4.42
CA LEU A 31 -2.90 4.78 3.46
C LEU A 31 -4.20 4.32 2.80
N PHE A 32 -4.13 4.19 1.48
CA PHE A 32 -5.10 3.46 0.70
C PHE A 32 -4.40 2.58 -0.32
N VAL A 33 -5.05 1.49 -0.69
CA VAL A 33 -4.63 0.62 -1.79
C VAL A 33 -5.64 0.70 -2.90
N ARG A 34 -5.16 0.71 -4.15
CA ARG A 34 -5.98 0.61 -5.34
C ARG A 34 -5.82 -0.79 -5.90
N VAL A 35 -6.93 -1.52 -6.03
CA VAL A 35 -6.94 -2.90 -6.55
C VAL A 35 -7.72 -2.98 -7.87
N GLY A 36 -7.32 -3.89 -8.76
CA GLY A 36 -7.98 -4.12 -10.05
C GLY A 36 -7.79 -2.99 -11.08
N ALA A 37 -6.81 -2.11 -10.88
CA ALA A 37 -6.49 -1.06 -11.84
C ALA A 37 -5.65 -1.63 -12.99
N GLN A 38 -6.16 -1.53 -14.20
CA GLN A 38 -5.43 -1.89 -15.42
C GLN A 38 -4.75 -0.67 -16.05
N ASN A 39 -5.27 0.52 -15.74
CA ASN A 39 -4.68 1.79 -16.11
C ASN A 39 -4.72 2.73 -14.89
N MET A 40 -3.58 3.36 -14.57
CA MET A 40 -3.48 4.23 -13.40
C MET A 40 -4.04 5.65 -13.60
N VAL A 41 -4.20 6.07 -14.86
CA VAL A 41 -4.58 7.44 -15.26
C VAL A 41 -6.05 7.52 -15.68
N ARG A 42 -6.57 6.50 -16.37
CA ARG A 42 -7.94 6.51 -16.90
C ARG A 42 -8.96 6.26 -15.80
N GLU A 43 -10.03 7.06 -15.81
CA GLU A 43 -11.20 6.86 -14.96
C GLU A 43 -12.16 5.80 -15.54
N GLY A 44 -13.11 5.35 -14.72
CA GLY A 44 -14.11 4.35 -15.08
C GLY A 44 -13.66 2.92 -14.77
N TYR A 45 -14.10 1.96 -15.57
CA TYR A 45 -13.96 0.52 -15.28
C TYR A 45 -12.50 0.07 -15.04
N TYR A 46 -11.54 0.70 -15.73
CA TYR A 46 -10.12 0.34 -15.65
C TYR A 46 -9.36 1.01 -14.50
N ALA A 47 -10.00 1.93 -13.77
CA ALA A 47 -9.38 2.70 -12.69
C ALA A 47 -9.13 1.87 -11.43
N GLY A 48 -9.79 0.72 -11.30
CA GLY A 48 -9.79 -0.08 -10.09
C GLY A 48 -10.57 0.57 -8.94
N LYS A 49 -10.45 0.01 -7.74
CA LYS A 49 -11.16 0.46 -6.55
C LYS A 49 -10.21 0.76 -5.40
N ASN A 50 -10.45 1.87 -4.71
CA ASN A 50 -9.64 2.28 -3.56
C ASN A 50 -10.22 1.75 -2.25
N TYR A 51 -9.37 1.21 -1.40
CA TYR A 51 -9.70 0.74 -0.05
C TYR A 51 -8.76 1.39 0.97
N ARG A 52 -9.31 1.86 2.09
CA ARG A 52 -8.51 2.38 3.21
C ARG A 52 -7.92 1.22 4.01
N ILE A 53 -6.72 1.44 4.55
CA ILE A 53 -6.04 0.45 5.38
C ILE A 53 -6.50 0.58 6.84
N SER A 54 -6.99 -0.51 7.42
CA SER A 54 -7.37 -0.56 8.84
C SER A 54 -6.15 -0.74 9.74
N LYS A 55 -5.24 -1.65 9.36
CA LYS A 55 -4.05 -2.01 10.14
C LYS A 55 -2.88 -2.32 9.21
N LYS A 56 -1.67 -1.96 9.66
CA LYS A 56 -0.41 -2.34 9.00
C LYS A 56 0.38 -3.27 9.93
N PHE A 57 1.01 -4.28 9.36
CA PHE A 57 1.87 -5.22 10.06
C PHE A 57 3.26 -5.12 9.43
N ILE A 58 4.25 -4.72 10.22
CA ILE A 58 5.65 -4.63 9.80
C ILE A 58 6.36 -5.81 10.45
N HIS A 59 7.16 -6.53 9.67
CA HIS A 59 7.94 -7.65 10.19
C HIS A 59 8.88 -7.17 11.30
N GLU A 60 8.94 -7.88 12.42
CA GLU A 60 9.66 -7.47 13.64
C GLU A 60 11.15 -7.24 13.40
N ASN A 61 11.77 -8.07 12.55
CA ASN A 61 13.19 -7.94 12.16
C ASN A 61 13.47 -6.86 11.09
N TYR A 62 12.47 -6.06 10.71
CA TYR A 62 12.71 -4.97 9.76
C TYR A 62 13.36 -3.77 10.46
N SER A 63 14.63 -3.53 10.14
CA SER A 63 15.34 -2.32 10.54
C SER A 63 15.11 -1.22 9.51
N ILE A 64 14.76 -0.03 9.98
CA ILE A 64 14.64 1.15 9.12
C ILE A 64 16.06 1.58 8.73
N PRO A 65 16.45 1.55 7.44
CA PRO A 65 17.75 2.05 7.04
C PRO A 65 17.82 3.56 7.30
N GLU A 66 18.89 4.04 7.92
CA GLU A 66 19.08 5.44 8.30
C GLU A 66 19.41 6.38 7.13
N TYR A 67 19.43 5.87 5.89
CA TYR A 67 19.63 6.70 4.71
C TYR A 67 18.29 7.32 4.28
N GLY A 68 18.07 8.55 4.73
CA GLY A 68 17.06 9.47 4.20
C GLY A 68 17.50 10.08 2.88
#